data_AF-A0A7V9B8X7-F1
#
_entry.id   AF-A0A7V9B8X7-F1
#
_cell.length_a   1.000
_cell.length_b   1.000
_cell.length_c   1.000
_cell.angle_alpha   90.00
_cell.angle_beta   90.00
_cell.angle_gamma   90.00
#
_symmetry.space_group_name_H-M   'P 1'
#
loop_
_entity.id
_entity.type
_entity.pdbx_description
1 polymer ?
#
loop_
_entity_poly.entity_id
_entity_poly.type
_entity_poly.pdbx_seq_one_letter_code
_entity_poly.pdbx_strand_id
1 'polypeptide(L)'
;GNLAEDEGKYDEASVHFSEANVLFSDVGDHVNVAVTLYHLGVVAFGQGHLELALTQCQKALELSRSSNDPWTTAASLAYLGLIWTALGKLERSASALGEALKIYRRIETPERIAEVLSRTAVVAQMRGRSAVAIRLFAAAESIGERIGVHHELPEATHYDQSIAAIRQTLSPEDFTAARTDGRALSMTGAIADAETELHSGASGAPVVAGAHASTLESTALIEDLSPREIEVLRLLVNGKTDQQIAEMLFISRRTVATHLNHIYGKLGISSRAAAAAFAVRHGLA
;
A
#
# COMPACT_ATOMS: atom_id res chain seq x y z
N GLY A 1 -1.29 -23.79 13.34
CA GLY A 1 -1.33 -22.58 12.52
C GLY A 1 -1.06 -21.40 13.41
N ASN A 2 -2.11 -20.68 13.82
CA ASN A 2 -2.03 -19.41 14.55
C ASN A 2 -1.07 -19.45 15.76
N LEU A 3 -1.22 -20.42 16.69
CA LEU A 3 -0.32 -20.49 17.85
C LEU A 3 1.17 -20.60 17.45
N ALA A 4 1.49 -21.37 16.41
CA ALA A 4 2.86 -21.49 15.92
C ALA A 4 3.32 -20.21 15.20
N GLU A 5 2.43 -19.50 14.52
CA GLU A 5 2.70 -18.19 13.91
C GLU A 5 3.01 -17.13 14.98
N ASP A 6 2.19 -17.04 16.02
CA ASP A 6 2.32 -16.09 17.14
C ASP A 6 3.63 -16.35 17.94
N GLU A 7 4.03 -17.62 18.06
CA GLU A 7 5.30 -18.04 18.68
C GLU A 7 6.52 -17.91 17.75
N GLY A 8 6.34 -17.49 16.49
CA GLY A 8 7.41 -17.35 15.50
C GLY A 8 7.94 -18.68 14.94
N LYS A 9 7.25 -19.81 15.19
CA LYS A 9 7.54 -21.14 14.64
C LYS A 9 6.99 -21.27 13.22
N TYR A 10 7.53 -20.46 12.31
CA TYR A 10 6.98 -20.29 10.95
C TYR A 10 6.95 -21.58 10.12
N ASP A 11 7.93 -22.47 10.26
CA ASP A 11 7.93 -23.75 9.53
C ASP A 11 6.76 -24.64 9.95
N GLU A 12 6.48 -24.73 11.26
CA GLU A 12 5.34 -25.46 11.80
C GLU A 12 4.01 -24.80 11.39
N ALA A 13 3.93 -23.47 11.47
CA ALA A 13 2.77 -22.72 11.03
C ALA A 13 2.46 -22.97 9.55
N SER A 14 3.49 -22.94 8.69
CA SER A 14 3.38 -23.16 7.25
C SER A 14 2.77 -24.53 6.92
N VAL A 15 3.23 -25.59 7.60
CA VAL A 15 2.68 -26.94 7.44
C VAL A 15 1.19 -26.96 7.78
N HIS A 16 0.83 -26.48 8.97
CA HIS A 16 -0.56 -26.50 9.42
C HIS A 16 -1.51 -25.67 8.57
N PHE A 17 -1.09 -24.47 8.13
CA PHE A 17 -1.92 -23.65 7.27
C PHE A 17 -2.04 -24.22 5.85
N SER A 18 -1.00 -24.87 5.33
CA SER A 18 -1.05 -25.55 4.03
C SER A 18 -2.01 -26.74 4.05
N GLU A 19 -1.93 -27.57 5.09
CA GLU A 19 -2.87 -28.69 5.30
C GLU A 19 -4.32 -28.19 5.41
N ALA A 20 -4.55 -27.17 6.24
CA ALA A 20 -5.87 -26.56 6.37
C ALA A 20 -6.39 -25.98 5.05
N ASN A 21 -5.52 -25.31 4.27
CA ASN A 21 -5.89 -24.73 2.98
C ASN A 21 -6.35 -25.79 1.97
N VAL A 22 -5.68 -26.95 1.93
CA VAL A 22 -6.11 -28.09 1.10
C VAL A 22 -7.47 -28.60 1.55
N LEU A 23 -7.67 -28.82 2.86
CA LEU A 23 -8.93 -29.31 3.40
C LEU A 23 -10.10 -28.37 3.12
N PHE A 24 -9.91 -27.05 3.28
CA PHE A 24 -10.93 -26.05 2.96
C PHE A 24 -11.20 -25.96 1.45
N SER A 25 -10.17 -26.14 0.62
CA SER A 25 -10.33 -26.17 -0.84
C SER A 25 -11.17 -27.37 -1.29
N ASP A 26 -10.91 -28.55 -0.73
CA ASP A 26 -11.61 -29.80 -1.06
C ASP A 26 -13.11 -29.74 -0.75
N VAL A 27 -13.49 -28.99 0.31
CA VAL A 27 -14.90 -28.80 0.70
C VAL A 27 -15.53 -27.53 0.11
N GLY A 28 -14.78 -26.76 -0.69
CA GLY A 28 -15.27 -25.53 -1.33
C GLY A 28 -15.49 -24.34 -0.39
N ASP A 29 -14.81 -24.31 0.77
CA ASP A 29 -14.90 -23.21 1.73
C ASP A 29 -13.96 -22.07 1.35
N HIS A 30 -14.39 -21.27 0.38
CA HIS A 30 -13.61 -20.16 -0.16
C HIS A 30 -13.22 -19.09 0.88
N VAL A 31 -14.01 -18.90 1.94
CA VAL A 31 -13.68 -17.95 3.01
C VAL A 31 -12.46 -18.43 3.78
N ASN A 32 -12.47 -19.69 4.24
CA ASN A 32 -11.34 -20.23 4.99
C ASN A 32 -10.12 -20.52 4.11
N VAL A 33 -10.29 -20.75 2.81
CA VAL A 33 -9.17 -20.73 1.85
C VAL A 33 -8.51 -19.35 1.81
N ALA A 34 -9.28 -18.26 1.79
CA ALA A 34 -8.72 -16.91 1.80
C ALA A 34 -7.98 -16.61 3.11
N VAL A 35 -8.56 -16.98 4.26
CA VAL A 35 -7.95 -16.82 5.58
C VAL A 35 -6.61 -17.57 5.67
N THR A 36 -6.58 -18.83 5.25
CA THR A 36 -5.34 -19.63 5.30
C THR A 36 -4.28 -19.14 4.32
N LEU A 37 -4.66 -18.65 3.13
CA LEU A 37 -3.73 -17.97 2.21
C LEU A 37 -3.14 -16.69 2.82
N TYR A 38 -3.96 -15.91 3.53
CA TYR A 38 -3.51 -14.73 4.25
C TYR A 38 -2.44 -15.10 5.27
N HIS A 39 -2.71 -16.07 6.15
CA HIS A 39 -1.75 -16.54 7.17
C HIS A 39 -0.49 -17.15 6.55
N LEU A 40 -0.59 -17.91 5.45
CA LEU A 40 0.59 -18.37 4.70
C LEU A 40 1.43 -17.21 4.18
N GLY A 41 0.81 -16.09 3.82
CA GLY A 41 1.50 -14.86 3.47
C GLY A 41 2.23 -14.20 4.64
N VAL A 42 1.60 -14.15 5.81
CA VAL A 42 2.22 -13.65 7.06
C VAL A 42 3.41 -14.52 7.46
N VAL A 43 3.25 -15.84 7.46
CA VAL A 43 4.31 -16.81 7.74
C VAL A 43 5.49 -16.64 6.76
N ALA A 44 5.21 -16.53 5.46
CA ALA A 44 6.25 -16.30 4.45
C ALA A 44 6.98 -14.97 4.68
N PHE A 45 6.27 -13.92 5.11
CA PHE A 45 6.87 -12.64 5.48
C PHE A 45 7.79 -12.78 6.70
N GLY A 46 7.36 -13.50 7.74
CA GLY A 46 8.19 -13.81 8.91
C GLY A 46 9.45 -14.61 8.59
N GLN A 47 9.40 -15.46 7.56
CA GLN A 47 10.58 -16.18 7.03
C GLN A 47 11.47 -15.33 6.10
N GLY A 48 11.06 -14.10 5.76
CA GLY A 48 11.77 -13.23 4.82
C GLY A 48 11.52 -13.56 3.34
N HIS A 49 10.59 -14.46 3.02
CA HIS A 49 10.22 -14.83 1.65
C HIS A 49 9.22 -13.82 1.05
N LEU A 50 9.68 -12.59 0.76
CA LEU A 50 8.80 -11.47 0.38
C LEU A 50 7.97 -11.71 -0.89
N GLU A 51 8.52 -12.36 -1.92
CA GLU A 51 7.79 -12.67 -3.17
C GLU A 51 6.68 -13.69 -2.93
N LEU A 52 6.94 -14.68 -2.08
CA LEU A 52 5.95 -15.68 -1.69
C LEU A 52 4.86 -15.02 -0.85
N ALA A 53 5.23 -14.22 0.15
CA ALA A 53 4.29 -13.46 0.97
C ALA A 53 3.36 -12.59 0.12
N LEU A 54 3.94 -11.84 -0.84
CA LEU A 54 3.20 -11.02 -1.79
C LEU A 54 2.19 -11.85 -2.57
N THR A 55 2.62 -12.98 -3.12
CA THR A 55 1.77 -13.87 -3.93
C THR A 55 0.60 -14.42 -3.11
N GLN A 56 0.84 -14.88 -1.87
CA GLN A 56 -0.20 -15.46 -1.04
C GLN A 56 -1.21 -14.41 -0.56
N CYS A 57 -0.75 -13.23 -0.10
CA CYS A 57 -1.66 -12.16 0.31
C CYS A 57 -2.47 -11.60 -0.88
N GLN A 58 -1.92 -11.58 -2.10
CA GLN A 58 -2.69 -11.18 -3.29
C GLN A 58 -3.80 -12.16 -3.63
N LYS A 59 -3.54 -13.48 -3.54
CA LYS A 59 -4.57 -14.50 -3.73
C LYS A 59 -5.65 -14.43 -2.64
N ALA A 60 -5.24 -14.24 -1.38
CA ALA A 60 -6.16 -14.04 -0.27
C ALA A 60 -7.08 -12.83 -0.50
N LEU A 61 -6.51 -11.70 -0.93
CA LEU A 61 -7.25 -10.47 -1.25
C LEU A 61 -8.25 -10.66 -2.40
N GLU A 62 -7.86 -11.35 -3.47
CA GLU A 62 -8.74 -11.62 -4.61
C GLU A 62 -9.94 -12.47 -4.18
N LEU A 63 -9.68 -13.55 -3.44
CA LEU A 63 -10.70 -14.46 -2.98
C LEU A 63 -11.64 -13.81 -1.96
N SER A 64 -11.08 -13.12 -0.95
CA SER A 64 -11.88 -12.44 0.09
C SER A 64 -12.77 -11.35 -0.49
N ARG A 65 -12.32 -10.63 -1.53
CA ARG A 65 -13.16 -9.66 -2.26
C ARG A 65 -14.30 -10.33 -3.00
N SER A 66 -14.02 -11.45 -3.68
CA SER A 66 -15.06 -12.20 -4.39
C SER A 66 -16.14 -12.76 -3.45
N SER A 67 -15.74 -13.11 -2.23
CA SER A 67 -16.63 -13.63 -1.18
C SER A 67 -17.25 -12.54 -0.30
N ASN A 68 -16.99 -11.26 -0.56
CA ASN A 68 -17.41 -10.12 0.28
C ASN A 68 -17.02 -10.26 1.76
N ASP A 69 -15.84 -10.83 2.04
CA ASP A 69 -15.30 -10.93 3.40
C ASP A 69 -14.47 -9.67 3.71
N PRO A 70 -15.01 -8.71 4.49
CA PRO A 70 -14.29 -7.48 4.81
C PRO A 70 -13.08 -7.72 5.73
N TRP A 71 -13.11 -8.77 6.57
CA TRP A 71 -12.07 -9.03 7.55
C TRP A 71 -10.77 -9.47 6.87
N THR A 72 -10.83 -10.53 6.07
CA THR A 72 -9.65 -11.03 5.33
C THR A 72 -9.20 -10.04 4.26
N THR A 73 -10.13 -9.29 3.66
CA THR A 73 -9.79 -8.22 2.69
C THR A 73 -8.92 -7.16 3.35
N ALA A 74 -9.32 -6.63 4.51
CA ALA A 74 -8.57 -5.62 5.23
C ALA A 74 -7.23 -6.15 5.75
N ALA A 75 -7.19 -7.39 6.26
CA ALA A 75 -5.97 -8.01 6.77
C ALA A 75 -4.94 -8.22 5.66
N SER A 76 -5.39 -8.74 4.51
CA SER A 76 -4.55 -8.94 3.33
C SER A 76 -4.02 -7.61 2.78
N LEU A 77 -4.87 -6.57 2.68
CA LEU A 77 -4.44 -5.23 2.30
C LEU A 77 -3.39 -4.66 3.28
N ALA A 78 -3.62 -4.82 4.57
CA ALA A 78 -2.69 -4.31 5.57
C ALA A 78 -1.32 -4.99 5.44
N TYR A 79 -1.26 -6.30 5.21
CA TYR A 79 0.03 -7.02 5.07
C TYR A 79 0.70 -6.74 3.73
N LEU A 80 -0.08 -6.64 2.65
CA LEU A 80 0.43 -6.13 1.36
C LEU A 80 1.05 -4.75 1.52
N GLY A 81 0.44 -3.90 2.35
CA GLY A 81 0.99 -2.61 2.77
C GLY A 81 2.42 -2.75 3.29
N LEU A 82 2.64 -3.61 4.28
CA LEU A 82 3.95 -3.84 4.89
C LEU A 82 4.95 -4.49 3.93
N ILE A 83 4.52 -5.50 3.15
CA ILE A 83 5.34 -6.17 2.14
C ILE A 83 5.80 -5.17 1.08
N TRP A 84 4.92 -4.30 0.59
CA TRP A 84 5.30 -3.25 -0.36
C TRP A 84 6.22 -2.21 0.23
N THR A 85 6.09 -1.88 1.53
CA THR A 85 7.06 -1.02 2.21
C THR A 85 8.45 -1.66 2.24
N ALA A 86 8.54 -2.96 2.58
CA ALA A 86 9.80 -3.71 2.56
C ALA A 86 10.42 -3.78 1.15
N LEU A 87 9.59 -3.82 0.11
CA LEU A 87 10.01 -3.78 -1.30
C LEU A 87 10.24 -2.35 -1.84
N GLY A 88 10.13 -1.31 -1.01
CA GLY A 88 10.32 0.10 -1.41
C GLY A 88 9.18 0.70 -2.25
N LYS A 89 8.05 0.01 -2.42
CA LYS A 89 6.89 0.43 -3.23
C LYS A 89 5.90 1.24 -2.38
N LEU A 90 6.33 2.42 -1.95
CA LEU A 90 5.65 3.21 -0.91
C LEU A 90 4.24 3.68 -1.30
N GLU A 91 3.98 3.97 -2.58
CA GLU A 91 2.67 4.44 -3.08
C GLU A 91 1.65 3.29 -3.07
N ARG A 92 2.08 2.09 -3.47
CA ARG A 92 1.24 0.88 -3.39
C ARG A 92 0.93 0.54 -1.95
N SER A 93 1.94 0.61 -1.08
CA SER A 93 1.77 0.44 0.36
C SER A 93 0.74 1.43 0.92
N ALA A 94 0.90 2.72 0.62
CA ALA A 94 0.01 3.75 1.10
C ALA A 94 -1.44 3.56 0.63
N SER A 95 -1.64 3.18 -0.63
CA SER A 95 -2.97 2.87 -1.17
C SER A 95 -3.63 1.70 -0.43
N ALA A 96 -2.92 0.60 -0.20
CA ALA A 96 -3.50 -0.55 0.48
C ALA A 96 -3.76 -0.31 1.97
N LEU A 97 -2.84 0.34 2.68
CA LEU A 97 -3.04 0.70 4.09
C LEU A 97 -4.22 1.67 4.24
N GLY A 98 -4.39 2.61 3.31
CA GLY A 98 -5.53 3.54 3.31
C GLY A 98 -6.87 2.83 3.06
N GLU A 99 -6.90 1.80 2.22
CA GLU A 99 -8.08 0.97 2.01
C GLU A 99 -8.38 0.09 3.24
N ALA A 100 -7.35 -0.57 3.81
CA ALA A 100 -7.49 -1.36 5.03
C ALA A 100 -8.04 -0.52 6.20
N LEU A 101 -7.49 0.68 6.41
CA LEU A 101 -7.92 1.60 7.46
C LEU A 101 -9.40 1.97 7.33
N LYS A 102 -9.87 2.24 6.10
CA LYS A 102 -11.30 2.54 5.82
C LYS A 102 -12.20 1.35 6.16
N ILE A 103 -11.78 0.12 5.83
CA ILE A 103 -12.56 -1.09 6.14
C ILE A 103 -12.59 -1.32 7.65
N TYR A 104 -11.44 -1.32 8.33
CA TYR A 104 -11.35 -1.52 9.78
C TYR A 104 -12.11 -0.46 10.59
N ARG A 105 -12.13 0.79 10.12
CA ARG A 105 -12.99 1.82 10.71
C ARG A 105 -14.48 1.50 10.58
N ARG A 106 -14.91 0.96 9.44
CA ARG A 106 -16.31 0.61 9.18
C ARG A 106 -16.78 -0.59 10.00
N ILE A 107 -15.89 -1.56 10.26
CA ILE A 107 -16.21 -2.76 11.05
C ILE A 107 -15.85 -2.63 12.53
N GLU A 108 -15.41 -1.44 12.97
CA GLU A 108 -15.18 -1.06 14.37
C GLU A 108 -14.16 -1.94 15.12
N THR A 109 -12.99 -2.17 14.50
CA THR A 109 -11.91 -3.02 15.04
C THR A 109 -10.71 -2.17 15.50
N PRO A 110 -10.74 -1.60 16.71
CA PRO A 110 -9.71 -0.67 17.19
C PRO A 110 -8.31 -1.28 17.25
N GLU A 111 -8.19 -2.58 17.51
CA GLU A 111 -6.94 -3.33 17.50
C GLU A 111 -6.28 -3.32 16.13
N ARG A 112 -7.06 -3.59 15.07
CA ARG A 112 -6.56 -3.58 13.70
C ARG A 112 -6.27 -2.17 13.19
N ILE A 113 -6.97 -1.16 13.71
CA ILE A 113 -6.63 0.23 13.43
C ILE A 113 -5.22 0.55 13.98
N ALA A 114 -4.92 0.17 15.22
CA ALA A 114 -3.60 0.40 15.81
C ALA A 114 -2.46 -0.29 15.04
N GLU A 115 -2.70 -1.50 14.51
CA GLU A 115 -1.76 -2.17 13.61
C GLU A 115 -1.51 -1.36 12.33
N VAL A 116 -2.56 -0.87 11.67
CA VAL A 116 -2.42 -0.04 10.45
C VAL A 116 -1.71 1.27 10.74
N LEU A 117 -1.90 1.88 11.91
CA LEU A 117 -1.14 3.08 12.33
C LEU A 117 0.36 2.77 12.40
N SER A 118 0.74 1.63 12.97
CA SER A 118 2.14 1.18 13.08
C SER A 118 2.76 0.95 11.70
N ARG A 119 2.01 0.32 10.78
CA ARG A 119 2.45 0.11 9.39
C ARG A 119 2.58 1.44 8.63
N THR A 120 1.68 2.39 8.88
CA THR A 120 1.77 3.74 8.32
C THR A 120 2.99 4.49 8.84
N ALA A 121 3.37 4.27 10.10
CA ALA A 121 4.59 4.82 10.67
C ALA A 121 5.85 4.33 9.95
N VAL A 122 5.91 3.05 9.55
CA VAL A 122 7.00 2.52 8.70
C VAL A 122 7.05 3.24 7.36
N VAL A 123 5.90 3.49 6.72
CA VAL A 123 5.84 4.27 5.46
C VAL A 123 6.36 5.70 5.67
N ALA A 124 5.94 6.37 6.74
CA ALA A 124 6.43 7.71 7.09
C ALA A 124 7.95 7.73 7.28
N GLN A 125 8.50 6.72 7.97
CA GLN A 125 9.93 6.56 8.18
C GLN A 125 10.68 6.38 6.85
N MET A 126 10.19 5.53 5.96
CA MET A 126 10.77 5.31 4.63
C MET A 126 10.71 6.56 3.74
N ARG A 127 9.77 7.47 3.98
CA ARG A 127 9.68 8.80 3.34
C ARG A 127 10.55 9.87 4.03
N GLY A 128 11.31 9.51 5.05
CA GLY A 128 12.12 10.46 5.84
C GLY A 128 11.33 11.32 6.82
N ARG A 129 10.02 11.09 6.98
CA ARG A 129 9.13 11.83 7.90
C ARG A 129 9.23 11.29 9.32
N SER A 130 10.43 11.36 9.88
CA SER A 130 10.82 10.74 11.15
C SER A 130 9.93 11.13 12.34
N ALA A 131 9.57 12.41 12.47
CA ALA A 131 8.69 12.88 13.54
C ALA A 131 7.26 12.32 13.41
N VAL A 132 6.72 12.26 12.18
CA VAL A 132 5.39 11.68 11.90
C VAL A 132 5.39 10.19 12.23
N ALA A 133 6.46 9.47 11.85
CA ALA A 133 6.60 8.06 12.16
C ALA A 133 6.54 7.78 13.67
N ILE A 134 7.34 8.48 14.48
CA ILE A 134 7.34 8.29 15.94
C ILE A 134 6.00 8.68 16.56
N ARG A 135 5.38 9.75 16.08
CA ARG A 135 4.04 10.16 16.53
C ARG A 135 3.00 9.05 16.28
N LEU A 136 3.01 8.43 15.11
CA LEU A 136 2.11 7.33 14.77
C LEU A 136 2.40 6.04 15.54
N PHE A 137 3.67 5.66 15.70
CA PHE A 137 4.05 4.51 16.56
C PHE A 137 3.59 4.70 18.00
N ALA A 138 3.81 5.89 18.56
CA ALA A 138 3.43 6.23 19.92
C ALA A 138 1.91 6.27 20.12
N ALA A 139 1.16 6.73 19.11
CA ALA A 139 -0.30 6.67 19.13
C ALA A 139 -0.80 5.22 19.10
N ALA A 140 -0.24 4.39 18.22
CA ALA A 140 -0.60 2.97 18.12
C ALA A 140 -0.33 2.23 19.43
N GLU A 141 0.83 2.44 20.05
CA GLU A 141 1.19 1.88 21.36
C GLU A 141 0.20 2.32 22.44
N SER A 142 -0.06 3.63 22.57
CA SER A 142 -0.97 4.13 23.61
C SER A 142 -2.41 3.66 23.42
N ILE A 143 -2.85 3.45 22.18
CA ILE A 143 -4.17 2.87 21.87
C ILE A 143 -4.18 1.39 22.25
N GLY A 144 -3.15 0.63 21.85
CA GLY A 144 -2.99 -0.79 22.17
C GLY A 144 -3.01 -1.07 23.68
N GLU A 145 -2.25 -0.29 24.46
CA GLU A 145 -2.23 -0.36 25.92
C GLU A 145 -3.63 -0.20 26.55
N ARG A 146 -4.46 0.70 26.00
CA ARG A 146 -5.82 0.94 26.52
C ARG A 146 -6.80 -0.18 26.22
N ILE A 147 -6.58 -0.93 25.13
CA ILE A 147 -7.44 -2.03 24.69
C ILE A 147 -6.87 -3.41 25.04
N GLY A 148 -5.68 -3.48 25.65
CA GLY A 148 -5.04 -4.72 26.07
C GLY A 148 -4.43 -5.53 24.92
N VAL A 149 -4.02 -4.87 23.83
CA VAL A 149 -3.42 -5.50 22.65
C VAL A 149 -1.95 -5.12 22.57
N HIS A 150 -1.10 -6.12 22.36
CA HIS A 150 0.34 -5.97 22.15
C HIS A 150 0.69 -6.45 20.73
N HIS A 151 1.68 -5.79 20.10
CA HIS A 151 2.12 -6.17 18.76
C HIS A 151 2.79 -7.53 18.77
N GLU A 152 2.30 -8.42 17.90
CA GLU A 152 2.80 -9.78 17.76
C GLU A 152 3.76 -9.89 16.56
N LEU A 153 4.55 -10.96 16.57
CA LEU A 153 5.44 -11.33 15.47
C LEU A 153 4.62 -11.64 14.21
N PRO A 154 5.18 -11.50 12.99
CA PRO A 154 6.55 -11.08 12.63
C PRO A 154 6.82 -9.57 12.58
N GLU A 155 5.83 -8.70 12.74
CA GLU A 155 5.99 -7.28 12.43
C GLU A 155 6.88 -6.52 13.41
N ALA A 156 6.97 -6.98 14.66
CA ALA A 156 7.75 -6.31 15.72
C ALA A 156 9.18 -5.98 15.27
N THR A 157 9.85 -6.92 14.58
CA THR A 157 11.22 -6.70 14.08
C THR A 157 11.29 -5.55 13.07
N HIS A 158 10.29 -5.39 12.21
CA HIS A 158 10.25 -4.31 11.23
C HIS A 158 10.02 -2.95 11.91
N TYR A 159 9.15 -2.90 12.92
CA TYR A 159 8.90 -1.69 13.67
C TYR A 159 10.13 -1.26 14.48
N ASP A 160 10.81 -2.21 15.13
CA ASP A 160 12.05 -1.95 15.86
C ASP A 160 13.15 -1.40 14.96
N GLN A 161 13.31 -1.97 13.76
CA GLN A 161 14.25 -1.48 12.74
C GLN A 161 13.93 -0.06 12.30
N SER A 162 12.65 0.25 12.03
CA SER A 162 12.23 1.61 11.69
C SER A 162 12.49 2.60 12.83
N ILE A 163 12.17 2.24 14.08
CA ILE A 163 12.45 3.09 15.25
C ILE A 163 13.95 3.31 15.43
N ALA A 164 14.75 2.26 15.27
CA ALA A 164 16.22 2.36 15.34
C ALA A 164 16.79 3.29 14.26
N ALA A 165 16.27 3.21 13.03
CA ALA A 165 16.66 4.11 11.95
C ALA A 165 16.29 5.58 12.25
N ILE A 166 15.10 5.82 12.81
CA ILE A 166 14.67 7.18 13.19
C ILE A 166 15.58 7.76 14.29
N ARG A 167 16.03 6.96 15.25
CA ARG A 167 16.95 7.41 16.31
C ARG A 167 18.31 7.88 15.78
N GLN A 168 18.69 7.48 14.56
CA GLN A 168 19.93 7.94 13.93
C GLN A 168 19.77 9.29 13.23
N THR A 169 18.55 9.68 12.86
CA THR A 169 18.27 10.89 12.08
C THR A 169 17.62 12.01 12.89
N LEU A 170 16.83 11.66 13.92
CA LEU A 170 16.07 12.59 14.72
C LEU A 170 16.81 12.91 16.03
N SER A 171 16.79 14.17 16.47
CA SER A 171 17.39 14.55 17.75
C SER A 171 16.67 13.86 18.92
N PRO A 172 17.34 13.59 20.06
CA PRO A 172 16.68 13.00 21.23
C PRO A 172 15.50 13.84 21.76
N GLU A 173 15.58 15.16 21.64
CA GLU A 173 14.54 16.10 22.05
C GLU A 173 13.31 15.98 21.13
N ASP A 174 13.51 16.06 19.81
CA ASP A 174 12.43 15.94 18.83
C ASP A 174 11.78 14.56 18.87
N PHE A 175 12.57 13.49 19.09
CA PHE A 175 12.06 12.14 19.30
C PHE A 175 11.13 12.08 20.51
N THR A 176 11.55 12.67 21.63
CA THR A 176 10.77 12.69 22.88
C THR A 176 9.50 13.52 22.72
N ALA A 177 9.58 14.67 22.05
CA ALA A 177 8.44 15.52 21.75
C ALA A 177 7.42 14.80 20.87
N ALA A 178 7.85 14.25 19.71
CA ALA A 178 6.98 13.52 18.79
C ALA A 178 6.30 12.30 19.45
N ARG A 179 7.03 11.58 20.31
CA ARG A 179 6.47 10.45 21.07
C ARG A 179 5.42 10.91 22.08
N THR A 180 5.68 12.00 22.80
CA THR A 180 4.75 12.56 23.79
C THR A 180 3.46 13.02 23.10
N ASP A 181 3.60 13.74 22.00
CA ASP A 181 2.52 14.15 21.12
C ASP A 181 1.68 12.97 20.63
N GLY A 182 2.34 11.91 20.16
CA GLY A 182 1.67 10.70 19.66
C GLY A 182 0.88 9.98 20.74
N ARG A 183 1.45 9.82 21.95
CA ARG A 183 0.73 9.21 23.08
C ARG A 183 -0.47 10.03 23.55
N ALA A 184 -0.50 11.33 23.27
CA ALA A 184 -1.62 12.20 23.61
C ALA A 184 -2.78 12.15 22.58
N LEU A 185 -2.57 11.50 21.42
CA LEU A 185 -3.60 11.42 20.38
C LEU A 185 -4.79 10.55 20.79
N SER A 186 -5.99 11.01 20.44
CA SER A 186 -7.16 10.15 20.40
C SER A 186 -7.10 9.23 19.18
N MET A 187 -7.87 8.13 19.20
CA MET A 187 -8.02 7.24 18.04
C MET A 187 -8.37 8.03 16.76
N THR A 188 -9.33 8.96 16.84
CA THR A 188 -9.73 9.80 15.71
C THR A 188 -8.59 10.68 15.20
N GLY A 189 -7.80 11.27 16.10
CA GLY A 189 -6.63 12.08 15.73
C GLY A 189 -5.54 11.25 15.06
N ALA A 190 -5.26 10.06 15.60
CA ALA A 190 -4.28 9.14 15.03
C ALA A 190 -4.68 8.65 13.63
N ILE A 191 -5.97 8.35 13.42
CA ILE A 191 -6.53 8.01 12.11
C ILE A 191 -6.34 9.17 11.13
N ALA A 192 -6.62 10.41 11.54
CA ALA A 192 -6.47 11.58 10.66
C ALA A 192 -5.01 11.83 10.27
N ASP A 193 -4.07 11.65 11.20
CA ASP A 193 -2.63 11.74 10.93
C ASP A 193 -2.18 10.64 9.94
N ALA A 194 -2.66 9.40 10.14
CA ALA A 194 -2.36 8.30 9.23
C ALA A 194 -2.99 8.52 7.83
N GLU A 195 -4.24 8.95 7.74
CA GLU A 195 -4.87 9.31 6.47
C GLU A 195 -4.05 10.40 5.77
N THR A 196 -3.65 11.45 6.48
CA THR A 196 -2.81 12.51 5.91
C THR A 196 -1.51 11.95 5.32
N GLU A 197 -0.81 11.09 6.06
CA GLU A 197 0.43 10.47 5.59
C GLU A 197 0.20 9.58 4.36
N LEU A 198 -0.84 8.75 4.38
CA LEU A 198 -1.14 7.82 3.29
C LEU A 198 -1.53 8.56 1.99
N HIS A 199 -2.19 9.73 2.09
CA HIS A 199 -2.50 10.57 0.92
C HIS A 199 -1.35 11.49 0.49
N SER A 200 -0.36 11.73 1.37
CA SER A 200 0.74 12.66 1.11
C SER A 200 1.73 12.22 0.01
N GLY A 201 1.62 10.99 -0.50
CA GLY A 201 2.42 10.49 -1.63
C GLY A 201 2.24 11.25 -2.94
N ALA A 202 1.30 12.21 -3.02
CA ALA A 202 1.13 13.11 -4.15
C ALA A 202 1.75 14.51 -3.96
N SER A 203 2.25 14.84 -2.76
CA SER A 203 2.79 16.19 -2.48
C SER A 203 3.74 16.16 -1.29
N GLY A 204 5.02 15.94 -1.57
CA GLY A 204 6.05 15.80 -0.54
C GLY A 204 7.45 16.06 -1.07
N ALA A 205 7.64 17.14 -1.82
CA ALA A 205 8.98 17.66 -2.08
C ALA A 205 9.44 18.54 -0.90
N PRO A 206 10.68 18.33 -0.42
CA PRO A 206 11.63 19.40 -0.22
C PRO A 206 12.63 19.41 -1.39
N VAL A 207 13.05 20.62 -1.75
CA VAL A 207 13.87 20.96 -2.91
C VAL A 207 15.35 20.56 -2.68
N VAL A 208 15.97 19.99 -3.73
CA VAL A 208 17.29 20.27 -4.33
C VAL A 208 18.11 18.99 -4.65
N ALA A 209 18.55 18.94 -5.91
CA ALA A 209 19.63 18.16 -6.53
C ALA A 209 19.24 16.93 -7.38
N GLY A 210 19.39 17.08 -8.70
CA GLY A 210 19.71 15.97 -9.61
C GLY A 210 18.76 15.78 -10.80
N ALA A 211 18.95 16.56 -11.87
CA ALA A 211 18.20 16.50 -13.15
C ALA A 211 18.42 15.21 -13.98
N HIS A 212 18.72 14.06 -13.36
CA HIS A 212 18.94 12.77 -14.04
C HIS A 212 18.03 11.64 -13.56
N ALA A 213 17.38 11.73 -12.39
CA ALA A 213 16.44 10.70 -11.93
C ALA A 213 15.07 10.81 -12.61
N SER A 214 14.62 12.04 -12.89
CA SER A 214 13.33 12.29 -13.55
C SER A 214 13.24 11.66 -14.93
N THR A 215 14.33 11.55 -15.69
CA THR A 215 14.28 11.02 -17.06
C THR A 215 14.04 9.51 -17.09
N LEU A 216 14.50 8.76 -16.08
CA LEU A 216 14.42 7.30 -16.02
C LEU A 216 13.05 6.80 -15.53
N GLU A 217 12.45 7.46 -14.53
CA GLU A 217 11.04 7.21 -14.15
C GLU A 217 10.07 7.67 -15.24
N SER A 218 10.41 8.77 -15.92
CA SER A 218 9.64 9.28 -17.06
C SER A 218 9.64 8.33 -18.25
N THR A 219 10.75 7.65 -18.56
CA THR A 219 10.79 6.64 -19.62
C THR A 219 10.01 5.38 -19.24
N ALA A 220 10.12 4.93 -17.98
CA ALA A 220 9.43 3.73 -17.49
C ALA A 220 7.89 3.87 -17.55
N LEU A 221 7.34 5.03 -17.22
CA LEU A 221 5.89 5.28 -17.29
C LEU A 221 5.35 5.30 -18.73
N ILE A 222 6.18 5.63 -19.71
CA ILE A 222 5.81 5.53 -21.14
C ILE A 222 5.92 4.08 -21.62
N GLU A 223 6.89 3.31 -21.12
CA GLU A 223 7.08 1.89 -21.48
C GLU A 223 5.89 1.00 -21.07
N ASP A 224 5.15 1.40 -20.03
CA ASP A 224 3.91 0.71 -19.59
C ASP A 224 2.68 0.99 -20.49
N LEU A 225 2.77 2.00 -21.37
CA LEU A 225 1.75 2.26 -22.38
C LEU A 225 1.97 1.38 -23.61
N SER A 226 0.89 0.79 -24.10
CA SER A 226 0.92 0.09 -25.39
C SER A 226 1.19 1.09 -26.52
N PRO A 227 1.74 0.63 -27.67
CA PRO A 227 1.97 1.49 -28.83
C PRO A 227 0.71 2.28 -29.24
N ARG A 228 -0.46 1.65 -29.10
CA ARG A 228 -1.74 2.27 -29.44
C ARG A 228 -2.16 3.37 -28.46
N GLU A 229 -1.88 3.18 -27.18
CA GLU A 229 -2.12 4.21 -26.15
C GLU A 229 -1.20 5.42 -26.34
N ILE A 230 0.05 5.18 -26.74
CA ILE A 230 1.01 6.25 -27.08
C ILE A 230 0.51 7.08 -28.28
N GLU A 231 0.01 6.44 -29.35
CA GLU A 231 -0.58 7.14 -30.50
C GLU A 231 -1.76 8.03 -30.10
N VAL A 232 -2.67 7.51 -29.28
CA VAL A 232 -3.83 8.27 -28.75
C VAL A 232 -3.36 9.46 -27.92
N LEU A 233 -2.36 9.25 -27.05
CA LEU A 233 -1.81 10.28 -26.17
C LEU A 233 -1.10 11.40 -26.97
N ARG A 234 -0.36 11.05 -28.03
CA ARG A 234 0.28 12.00 -28.96
C ARG A 234 -0.74 12.89 -29.68
N LEU A 235 -1.82 12.29 -30.18
CA LEU A 235 -2.88 13.07 -30.83
C LEU A 235 -3.63 13.96 -29.84
N LEU A 236 -3.84 13.48 -28.61
CA LEU A 236 -4.45 14.26 -27.54
C LEU A 236 -3.64 15.51 -27.19
N VAL A 237 -2.32 15.38 -26.99
CA VAL A 237 -1.46 16.52 -26.65
C VAL A 237 -1.35 17.52 -27.80
N ASN A 238 -1.46 17.06 -29.04
CA ASN A 238 -1.59 17.89 -30.23
C ASN A 238 -2.98 18.54 -30.40
N GLY A 239 -3.81 18.54 -29.35
CA GLY A 239 -5.09 19.24 -29.30
C GLY A 239 -6.22 18.57 -30.08
N LYS A 240 -6.05 17.32 -30.56
CA LYS A 240 -7.10 16.62 -31.32
C LYS A 240 -8.23 16.16 -30.41
N THR A 241 -9.47 16.50 -30.74
CA THR A 241 -10.66 16.00 -30.03
C THR A 241 -10.85 14.50 -30.20
N ASP A 242 -11.63 13.85 -29.34
CA ASP A 242 -11.88 12.40 -29.42
C ASP A 242 -12.50 11.96 -30.76
N GLN A 243 -13.24 12.87 -31.44
CA GLN A 243 -13.73 12.65 -32.80
C GLN A 243 -12.57 12.60 -33.80
N GLN A 244 -11.67 13.58 -33.74
CA GLN A 244 -10.54 13.69 -34.66
C GLN A 244 -9.53 12.55 -34.43
N ILE A 245 -9.31 12.13 -33.17
CA ILE A 245 -8.49 10.97 -32.85
C ILE A 245 -9.11 9.70 -33.44
N ALA A 246 -10.42 9.52 -33.29
CA ALA A 246 -11.15 8.39 -33.85
C ALA A 246 -11.01 8.31 -35.39
N GLU A 247 -11.16 9.45 -36.07
CA GLU A 247 -10.99 9.56 -37.53
C GLU A 247 -9.55 9.27 -37.98
N MET A 248 -8.55 9.85 -37.31
CA MET A 248 -7.13 9.68 -37.66
C MET A 248 -6.62 8.26 -37.41
N LEU A 249 -7.19 7.58 -36.41
CA LEU A 249 -6.78 6.23 -36.03
C LEU A 249 -7.72 5.15 -36.61
N PHE A 250 -8.73 5.52 -37.41
CA PHE A 250 -9.73 4.62 -37.99
C PHE A 250 -10.44 3.72 -36.95
N ILE A 251 -10.82 4.28 -35.81
CA ILE A 251 -11.54 3.58 -34.73
C ILE A 251 -12.77 4.37 -34.28
N SER A 252 -13.63 3.79 -33.43
CA SER A 252 -14.80 4.51 -32.91
C SER A 252 -14.43 5.51 -31.81
N ARG A 253 -15.23 6.57 -31.61
CA ARG A 253 -15.08 7.48 -30.45
C ARG A 253 -15.12 6.76 -29.11
N ARG A 254 -15.95 5.71 -29.01
CA ARG A 254 -16.06 4.88 -27.81
C ARG A 254 -14.74 4.15 -27.53
N THR A 255 -14.08 3.66 -28.58
CA THR A 255 -12.76 3.02 -28.49
C THR A 255 -11.69 4.03 -28.03
N VAL A 256 -11.74 5.27 -28.52
CA VAL A 256 -10.86 6.35 -28.04
C VAL A 256 -11.08 6.61 -26.54
N ALA A 257 -12.33 6.71 -26.08
CA ALA A 257 -12.64 6.90 -24.66
C ALA A 257 -12.13 5.73 -23.79
N THR A 258 -12.23 4.48 -24.27
CA THR A 258 -11.65 3.32 -23.59
C THR A 258 -10.12 3.42 -23.49
N HIS A 259 -9.43 3.79 -24.59
CA HIS A 259 -7.98 4.00 -24.56
C HIS A 259 -7.59 5.11 -23.58
N LEU A 260 -8.33 6.23 -23.55
CA LEU A 260 -8.06 7.31 -22.60
C LEU A 260 -8.24 6.86 -21.15
N ASN A 261 -9.27 6.08 -20.83
CA ASN A 261 -9.46 5.53 -19.49
C ASN A 261 -8.32 4.58 -19.08
N HIS A 262 -7.81 3.76 -20.00
CA HIS A 262 -6.67 2.90 -19.72
C HIS A 262 -5.39 3.72 -19.54
N ILE A 263 -5.15 4.73 -20.38
CA ILE A 263 -4.04 5.68 -20.21
C ILE A 263 -4.11 6.35 -18.84
N TYR A 264 -5.29 6.82 -18.43
CA TYR A 264 -5.52 7.46 -17.15
C TYR A 264 -5.22 6.52 -15.98
N GLY A 265 -5.71 5.28 -16.05
CA GLY A 265 -5.44 4.26 -15.05
C GLY A 265 -3.95 3.89 -14.95
N LYS A 266 -3.27 3.74 -16.09
CA LYS A 266 -1.84 3.40 -16.15
C LYS A 266 -0.94 4.54 -15.68
N LEU A 267 -1.28 5.78 -16.05
CA LEU A 267 -0.50 6.97 -15.69
C LEU A 267 -0.90 7.57 -14.32
N GLY A 268 -1.92 7.01 -13.65
CA GLY A 268 -2.42 7.53 -12.37
C GLY A 268 -3.01 8.95 -12.46
N ILE A 269 -3.51 9.35 -13.62
CA ILE A 269 -4.07 10.68 -13.88
C ILE A 269 -5.56 10.60 -14.14
N SER A 270 -6.30 11.66 -13.84
CA SER A 270 -7.77 11.65 -13.89
C SER A 270 -8.38 12.64 -14.89
N SER A 271 -7.56 13.35 -15.67
CA SER A 271 -8.07 14.35 -16.60
C SER A 271 -7.28 14.45 -17.90
N ARG A 272 -7.99 14.90 -18.94
CA ARG A 272 -7.41 15.21 -20.25
C ARG A 272 -6.29 16.25 -20.17
N ALA A 273 -6.47 17.27 -19.34
CA ALA A 273 -5.47 18.31 -19.14
C ALA A 273 -4.21 17.75 -18.45
N ALA A 274 -4.38 16.86 -17.46
CA ALA A 274 -3.27 16.16 -16.82
C ALA A 274 -2.53 15.25 -17.81
N ALA A 275 -3.25 14.56 -18.70
CA ALA A 275 -2.66 13.72 -19.74
C ALA A 275 -1.88 14.53 -20.78
N ALA A 276 -2.41 15.67 -21.22
CA ALA A 276 -1.70 16.59 -22.10
C ALA A 276 -0.42 17.13 -21.42
N ALA A 277 -0.53 17.58 -20.17
CA ALA A 277 0.62 18.09 -19.41
C ALA A 277 1.69 17.00 -19.19
N PHE A 278 1.27 15.76 -18.93
CA PHE A 278 2.16 14.60 -18.86
C PHE A 278 2.89 14.41 -20.20
N ALA A 279 2.16 14.33 -21.31
CA ALA A 279 2.74 14.12 -22.64
C ALA A 279 3.76 15.21 -23.04
N VAL A 280 3.49 16.48 -22.73
CA VAL A 280 4.45 17.59 -22.95
C VAL A 280 5.73 17.39 -22.14
N ARG A 281 5.62 17.08 -20.85
CA ARG A 281 6.79 16.85 -19.98
C ARG A 281 7.66 15.68 -20.45
N HIS A 282 7.07 14.75 -21.20
CA HIS A 282 7.70 13.52 -21.66
C HIS A 282 8.05 13.52 -23.16
N GLY A 283 7.99 14.68 -23.84
CA GLY A 283 8.40 14.81 -25.24
C GLY A 283 7.50 14.07 -26.24
N LEU A 284 6.23 13.88 -25.91
CA LEU A 284 5.23 13.25 -26.79
C LEU A 284 4.39 14.28 -27.58
N ALA A 285 4.69 15.58 -27.44
CA ALA A 285 4.04 16.67 -28.16
C ALA A 285 4.52 16.75 -29.62
#